data_AF-A0A3N5I4U3-F1
#
_entry.id   AF-A0A3N5I4U3-F1
#
_cell.length_a   1.000
_cell.length_b   1.000
_cell.length_c   1.000
_cell.angle_alpha   90.00
_cell.angle_beta   90.00
_cell.angle_gamma   90.00
#
_symmetry.space_group_name_H-M   'P 1'
#
loop_
_entity.id
_entity.type
_entity.pdbx_description
1 polymer ?
#
loop_
_entity_poly.entity_id
_entity_poly.type
_entity_poly.pdbx_seq_one_letter_code
_entity_poly.pdbx_strand_id
1 'polypeptide(L)'
;MEGFPGTLEAIADYSFSEADELKMVFEATTDAPTHVNLCNHSYWNLGGVGTGQVLDTVLTLDADEVLDVDTDLIPTGRINQVTGSGLDFRQPTALGERIEQYAATKGYDHCFVVRGPAGTLRKAARAEDHRSGRVMEVWTTQPAVQLYTGNHLAGIPSSGGYGRHDAFCLETQHHPDAPNHANFPSTLLRQGERFSETTVHRFSTEITLP
;
A
#
# COMPACT_ATOMS: atom_id res chain seq x y z
N MET A 1 -11.89 11.36 -21.07
CA MET A 1 -10.92 10.32 -21.48
C MET A 1 -9.61 10.72 -20.83
N GLU A 2 -8.99 9.79 -20.09
CA GLU A 2 -7.84 10.07 -19.23
C GLU A 2 -6.50 10.15 -19.99
N GLY A 3 -6.49 10.03 -21.32
CA GLY A 3 -5.30 10.21 -22.18
C GLY A 3 -4.44 8.96 -22.40
N PHE A 4 -4.79 7.81 -21.82
CA PHE A 4 -4.07 6.55 -22.03
C PHE A 4 -4.33 5.95 -23.43
N PRO A 5 -3.30 5.40 -24.10
CA PRO A 5 -3.47 4.70 -25.38
C PRO A 5 -4.21 3.37 -25.24
N GLY A 6 -4.95 3.01 -26.29
CA GLY A 6 -5.59 1.70 -26.42
C GLY A 6 -6.84 1.51 -25.57
N THR A 7 -7.54 0.42 -25.85
CA THR A 7 -8.55 -0.15 -24.97
C THR A 7 -7.84 -1.02 -23.94
N LEU A 8 -8.19 -0.86 -22.66
CA LEU A 8 -7.77 -1.75 -21.59
C LEU A 8 -8.99 -2.56 -21.12
N GLU A 9 -8.92 -3.88 -21.24
CA GLU A 9 -9.88 -4.78 -20.61
C GLU A 9 -9.28 -5.22 -19.27
N ALA A 10 -9.92 -4.83 -18.17
CA ALA A 10 -9.47 -5.13 -16.82
C ALA A 10 -10.52 -5.90 -16.03
N ILE A 11 -10.08 -6.88 -15.25
CA ILE A 11 -10.88 -7.70 -14.34
C ILE A 11 -10.31 -7.50 -12.94
N ALA A 12 -11.19 -7.31 -11.97
CA ALA A 12 -10.85 -7.25 -10.55
C ALA A 12 -11.69 -8.28 -9.80
N ASP A 13 -11.07 -9.40 -9.45
CA ASP A 13 -11.71 -10.50 -8.76
C ASP A 13 -11.44 -10.41 -7.26
N TYR A 14 -12.53 -10.36 -6.49
CA TYR A 14 -12.50 -10.34 -5.03
C TYR A 14 -13.09 -11.65 -4.51
N SER A 15 -12.36 -12.31 -3.62
CA SER A 15 -12.80 -13.54 -2.97
C SER A 15 -12.46 -13.53 -1.50
N PHE A 16 -13.33 -14.14 -0.70
CA PHE A 16 -13.12 -14.37 0.72
C PHE A 16 -13.11 -15.87 0.99
N SER A 17 -12.27 -16.34 1.91
CA SER A 17 -12.14 -17.76 2.24
C SER A 17 -12.38 -18.03 3.72
N GLU A 18 -12.61 -19.30 4.07
CA GLU A 18 -12.74 -19.77 5.46
C GLU A 18 -11.44 -19.65 6.28
N ALA A 19 -10.34 -19.21 5.67
CA ALA A 19 -9.07 -18.92 6.34
C ALA A 19 -8.90 -17.42 6.66
N ASP A 20 -10.00 -16.66 6.68
CA ASP A 20 -10.03 -15.21 6.95
C ASP A 20 -9.15 -14.40 5.97
N GLU A 21 -9.07 -14.86 4.72
CA GLU A 21 -8.31 -14.21 3.66
C GLU A 21 -9.24 -13.47 2.69
N LEU A 22 -9.06 -12.16 2.55
CA LEU A 22 -9.57 -11.38 1.42
C LEU A 22 -8.51 -11.37 0.32
N LYS A 23 -8.76 -12.09 -0.77
CA LYS A 23 -7.89 -12.13 -1.95
C LYS A 23 -8.45 -11.26 -3.07
N MET A 24 -7.57 -10.43 -3.61
CA MET A 24 -7.80 -9.53 -4.73
C MET A 24 -6.87 -9.93 -5.86
N VAL A 25 -7.43 -10.23 -7.03
CA VAL A 25 -6.66 -10.53 -8.24
C VAL A 25 -7.05 -9.51 -9.29
N PHE A 26 -6.07 -8.82 -9.86
CA PHE A 26 -6.29 -7.90 -10.96
C PHE A 26 -5.61 -8.42 -12.20
N GLU A 27 -6.34 -8.47 -13.29
CA GLU A 27 -5.85 -8.95 -14.58
C GLU A 27 -6.23 -7.96 -15.66
N ALA A 28 -5.34 -7.74 -16.63
CA ALA A 28 -5.65 -6.85 -17.74
C ALA A 28 -4.96 -7.24 -19.05
N THR A 29 -5.61 -6.91 -20.16
CA THR A 29 -5.09 -7.00 -21.52
C THR A 29 -5.39 -5.73 -22.29
N THR A 30 -4.61 -5.45 -23.34
CA THR A 30 -4.76 -4.23 -24.14
C THR A 30 -4.62 -4.47 -25.65
N ASP A 31 -5.20 -3.58 -26.45
CA ASP A 31 -5.08 -3.58 -27.92
C ASP A 31 -3.95 -2.67 -28.45
N ALA A 32 -3.33 -1.85 -27.59
CA ALA A 32 -2.18 -1.01 -27.92
C ALA A 32 -1.25 -0.84 -26.70
N PRO A 33 0.06 -0.59 -26.89
CA PRO A 33 0.97 -0.39 -25.77
C PRO A 33 0.50 0.71 -24.80
N THR A 34 0.35 0.38 -23.53
CA THR A 34 -0.14 1.28 -22.48
C THR A 34 0.47 0.96 -21.12
N HIS A 35 0.47 1.90 -20.19
CA HIS A 35 0.97 1.66 -18.84
C HIS A 35 -0.17 1.24 -17.91
N VAL A 36 0.03 0.18 -17.14
CA VAL A 36 -0.95 -0.40 -16.21
C VAL A 36 -0.31 -0.57 -14.84
N ASN A 37 -0.97 -0.01 -13.83
CA ASN A 37 -0.66 -0.22 -12.42
C ASN A 37 -1.98 -0.15 -11.67
N LEU A 38 -2.45 -1.30 -11.19
CA LEU A 38 -3.73 -1.40 -10.49
C LEU A 38 -3.42 -1.57 -8.99
N CYS A 39 -4.33 -1.07 -8.14
CA CYS A 39 -4.24 -1.26 -6.71
C CYS A 39 -5.64 -1.25 -6.09
N ASN A 40 -5.72 -1.65 -4.83
CA ASN A 40 -6.90 -1.43 -3.99
C ASN A 40 -6.59 -0.31 -2.98
N HIS A 41 -7.42 0.74 -2.96
CA HIS A 41 -7.23 1.91 -2.12
C HIS A 41 -8.15 1.90 -0.88
N SER A 42 -8.31 0.73 -0.24
CA SER A 42 -9.07 0.64 1.02
C SER A 42 -8.36 1.35 2.17
N TYR A 43 -9.15 2.10 2.93
CA TYR A 43 -8.74 2.72 4.19
C TYR A 43 -9.08 1.80 5.36
N TRP A 44 -8.08 1.44 6.14
CA TRP A 44 -8.18 0.52 7.27
C TRP A 44 -8.12 1.23 8.61
N ASN A 45 -8.97 0.80 9.53
CA ASN A 45 -8.87 1.09 10.97
C ASN A 45 -9.14 -0.21 11.74
N LEU A 46 -8.08 -0.82 12.27
CA LEU A 46 -8.16 -2.12 12.95
C LEU A 46 -8.83 -2.01 14.34
N GLY A 47 -8.83 -0.83 14.97
CA GLY A 47 -9.64 -0.57 16.15
C GLY A 47 -11.15 -0.62 15.84
N GLY A 48 -11.51 -0.21 14.62
CA GLY A 48 -12.85 -0.25 14.07
C GLY A 48 -13.30 1.13 13.60
N VAL A 49 -14.33 1.17 12.76
CA VAL A 49 -14.88 2.44 12.26
C VAL A 49 -15.33 3.31 13.44
N GLY A 50 -14.86 4.56 13.49
CA GLY A 50 -15.23 5.52 14.53
C GLY A 50 -14.48 5.40 15.85
N THR A 51 -13.45 4.55 15.96
CA THR A 51 -12.61 4.47 17.17
C THR A 51 -11.55 5.58 17.27
N GLY A 52 -11.53 6.49 16.29
CA GLY A 52 -10.58 7.61 16.20
C GLY A 52 -9.31 7.23 15.45
N GLN A 53 -8.23 7.93 15.76
CA GLN A 53 -6.98 7.86 15.02
C GLN A 53 -6.29 6.49 15.10
N VAL A 54 -5.63 6.09 14.01
CA VAL A 54 -4.87 4.84 13.90
C VAL A 54 -3.41 4.96 14.35
N LEU A 55 -3.04 6.04 15.04
CA LEU A 55 -1.64 6.31 15.40
C LEU A 55 -1.04 5.24 16.33
N ASP A 56 -1.87 4.53 17.10
CA ASP A 56 -1.44 3.41 17.95
C ASP A 56 -1.37 2.06 17.18
N THR A 57 -1.78 2.01 15.91
CA THR A 57 -1.62 0.81 15.08
C THR A 57 -0.13 0.55 14.89
N VAL A 58 0.31 -0.65 15.25
CA VAL A 58 1.69 -1.08 15.09
C VAL A 58 1.87 -1.69 13.70
N LEU A 59 2.78 -1.13 12.93
CA LEU A 59 3.10 -1.56 11.57
C LEU A 59 4.47 -2.22 11.53
N THR A 60 4.56 -3.31 10.79
CA THR A 60 5.82 -3.91 10.32
C THR A 60 5.77 -3.99 8.80
N LEU A 61 6.82 -3.53 8.11
CA LEU A 61 6.97 -3.64 6.66
C LEU A 61 8.14 -4.55 6.32
N ASP A 62 7.90 -5.49 5.41
CA ASP A 62 8.95 -6.31 4.81
C ASP A 62 9.61 -5.53 3.66
N ALA A 63 10.27 -4.43 4.00
CA ALA A 63 10.94 -3.54 3.05
C ALA A 63 12.22 -2.97 3.66
N ASP A 64 13.33 -3.05 2.92
CA ASP A 64 14.61 -2.44 3.30
C ASP A 64 14.83 -1.09 2.60
N GLU A 65 13.96 -0.78 1.64
CA GLU A 65 14.11 0.31 0.70
C GLU A 65 12.80 1.08 0.51
N VAL A 66 12.94 2.37 0.21
CA VAL A 66 11.82 3.31 -0.01
C VAL A 66 12.18 4.26 -1.15
N LEU A 67 11.19 4.64 -1.95
CA LEU A 67 11.40 5.61 -3.01
C LEU A 67 11.63 7.00 -2.43
N ASP A 68 12.63 7.69 -2.99
CA ASP A 68 12.86 9.10 -2.75
C ASP A 68 11.88 9.94 -3.58
N VAL A 69 11.35 11.01 -2.99
CA VAL A 69 10.40 11.92 -3.66
C VAL A 69 10.87 13.38 -3.58
N ASP A 70 10.42 14.20 -4.52
CA ASP A 70 10.63 15.64 -4.49
C ASP A 70 9.56 16.37 -3.65
N THR A 71 9.55 17.70 -3.69
CA THR A 71 8.61 18.53 -2.92
C THR A 71 7.16 18.41 -3.38
N ASP A 72 6.92 17.91 -4.58
CA ASP A 72 5.59 17.66 -5.14
C ASP A 72 5.17 16.19 -4.94
N LEU A 73 5.96 15.41 -4.19
CA LEU A 73 5.79 13.98 -3.92
C LEU A 73 5.95 13.08 -5.15
N ILE A 74 6.63 13.58 -6.18
CA ILE A 74 6.97 12.80 -7.36
C ILE A 74 8.28 12.05 -7.10
N PRO A 75 8.36 10.73 -7.37
CA PRO A 75 9.60 10.00 -7.24
C PRO A 75 10.75 10.63 -8.01
N THR A 76 11.94 10.67 -7.41
CA THR A 76 13.13 11.22 -8.08
C THR A 76 13.87 10.19 -8.94
N GLY A 77 13.40 8.93 -8.91
CA GLY A 77 14.09 7.76 -9.46
C GLY A 77 15.09 7.13 -8.50
N ARG A 78 15.42 7.77 -7.37
CA ARG A 78 16.31 7.19 -6.35
C ARG A 78 15.55 6.26 -5.41
N ILE A 79 16.24 5.21 -4.99
CA ILE A 79 15.76 4.23 -4.00
C ILE A 79 16.73 4.31 -2.81
N ASN A 80 16.19 4.64 -1.64
CA ASN A 80 16.97 4.85 -0.42
C ASN A 80 16.77 3.69 0.55
N GLN A 81 17.80 3.37 1.33
CA GLN A 81 17.67 2.44 2.45
C GLN A 81 16.84 3.07 3.57
N VAL A 82 15.94 2.30 4.19
CA VAL A 82 15.13 2.79 5.32
C VAL A 82 15.95 2.93 6.61
N THR A 83 17.09 2.24 6.70
CA THR A 83 17.95 2.19 7.90
C THR A 83 18.29 3.59 8.41
N GLY A 84 17.97 3.86 9.68
CA GLY A 84 18.26 5.14 10.34
C GLY A 84 17.31 6.29 9.97
N SER A 85 16.26 6.01 9.18
CA SER A 85 15.20 6.97 8.87
C SER A 85 13.94 6.73 9.72
N GLY A 86 13.05 7.73 9.76
CA GLY A 86 11.71 7.57 10.36
C GLY A 86 10.80 6.60 9.60
N LEU A 87 11.20 6.13 8.41
CA LEU A 87 10.50 5.14 7.58
C LEU A 87 10.94 3.70 7.89
N ASP A 88 11.84 3.47 8.85
CA ASP A 88 12.25 2.11 9.23
C ASP A 88 11.17 1.37 10.03
N PHE A 89 10.26 0.71 9.31
CA PHE A 89 9.20 -0.17 9.82
C PHE A 89 9.59 -1.65 9.80
N ARG A 90 10.87 -2.01 9.65
CA ARG A 90 11.29 -3.43 9.66
C ARG A 90 11.10 -4.09 11.02
N GLN A 91 11.01 -3.29 12.07
CA GLN A 91 10.59 -3.70 13.40
C GLN A 91 9.20 -3.14 13.70
N PRO A 92 8.36 -3.86 14.47
CA PRO A 92 7.04 -3.38 14.87
C PRO A 92 7.12 -1.97 15.48
N THR A 93 6.50 -1.00 14.82
CA THR A 93 6.57 0.42 15.18
C THR A 93 5.17 1.02 15.08
N ALA A 94 4.73 1.75 16.11
CA ALA A 94 3.45 2.45 16.05
C ALA A 94 3.48 3.54 14.96
N LEU A 95 2.41 3.67 14.17
CA LEU A 95 2.33 4.68 13.12
C LEU A 95 2.64 6.08 13.67
N GLY A 96 2.15 6.41 14.87
CA GLY A 96 2.37 7.70 15.52
C GLY A 96 3.80 7.96 16.02
N GLU A 97 4.65 6.94 16.16
CA GLU A 97 5.94 7.07 16.86
C GLU A 97 6.88 8.08 16.20
N ARG A 98 6.90 8.10 14.85
CA ARG A 98 7.83 8.92 14.06
C ARG A 98 7.12 9.81 13.04
N ILE A 99 5.78 9.88 13.09
CA ILE A 99 4.96 10.54 12.07
C ILE A 99 5.24 12.04 11.95
N GLU A 100 5.62 12.69 13.05
CA GLU A 100 5.93 14.12 13.10
C GLU A 100 7.17 14.50 12.27
N GLN A 101 8.07 13.54 12.02
CA GLN A 101 9.23 13.76 11.15
C GLN A 101 8.82 14.04 9.69
N TYR A 102 7.58 13.69 9.32
CA TYR A 102 7.01 13.86 7.98
C TYR A 102 5.92 14.95 7.98
N ALA A 103 6.21 16.07 8.63
CA ALA A 103 5.29 17.21 8.73
C ALA A 103 4.95 17.83 7.36
N ALA A 104 5.86 17.75 6.37
CA ALA A 104 5.63 18.27 5.02
C ALA A 104 4.45 17.56 4.32
N THR A 105 4.34 16.25 4.49
CA THR A 105 3.24 15.40 4.01
C THR A 105 2.12 15.23 5.04
N LYS A 106 2.27 15.82 6.23
CA LYS A 106 1.35 15.71 7.38
C LYS A 106 1.15 14.25 7.85
N GLY A 107 2.11 13.38 7.59
CA GLY A 107 2.07 11.95 7.90
C GLY A 107 2.81 11.13 6.85
N TYR A 108 2.66 9.81 6.86
CA TYR A 108 3.29 8.99 5.83
C TYR A 108 2.48 9.03 4.55
N ASP A 109 3.20 9.19 3.45
CA ASP A 109 2.74 9.00 2.07
C ASP A 109 3.94 8.54 1.23
N HIS A 110 4.37 7.30 1.47
CA HIS A 110 5.64 6.79 0.95
C HIS A 110 5.50 5.41 0.32
N CYS A 111 6.24 5.19 -0.76
CA CYS A 111 6.27 3.92 -1.49
C CYS A 111 7.48 3.07 -1.07
N PHE A 112 7.22 1.95 -0.41
CA PHE A 112 8.23 1.00 0.06
C PHE A 112 8.45 -0.13 -0.93
N VAL A 113 9.70 -0.50 -1.18
CA VAL A 113 10.04 -1.62 -2.05
C VAL A 113 9.94 -2.93 -1.24
N VAL A 114 9.01 -3.79 -1.63
CA VAL A 114 8.72 -5.05 -0.92
C VAL A 114 9.84 -6.04 -1.16
N ARG A 115 10.43 -6.54 -0.07
CA ARG A 115 11.56 -7.48 -0.05
C ARG A 115 11.26 -8.73 -0.88
N GLY A 116 12.27 -9.19 -1.62
CA GLY A 116 12.19 -10.40 -2.44
C GLY A 116 11.66 -10.15 -3.86
N PRO A 117 11.65 -11.19 -4.71
CA PRO A 117 11.33 -11.05 -6.12
C PRO A 117 9.84 -10.72 -6.35
N ALA A 118 9.57 -9.67 -7.11
CA ALA A 118 8.24 -9.36 -7.61
C ALA A 118 7.68 -10.50 -8.49
N GLY A 119 6.36 -10.58 -8.61
CA GLY A 119 5.63 -11.66 -9.29
C GLY A 119 5.39 -12.90 -8.43
N THR A 120 6.10 -13.06 -7.31
CA THR A 120 5.84 -14.14 -6.32
C THR A 120 5.07 -13.58 -5.14
N LEU A 121 4.02 -14.30 -4.71
CA LEU A 121 3.23 -13.92 -3.54
C LEU A 121 4.10 -13.98 -2.28
N ARG A 122 4.29 -12.84 -1.63
CA ARG A 122 5.14 -12.70 -0.43
C ARG A 122 4.59 -11.65 0.51
N LYS A 123 4.95 -11.73 1.78
CA LYS A 123 4.52 -10.77 2.79
C LYS A 123 5.12 -9.39 2.48
N ALA A 124 4.29 -8.36 2.56
CA ALA A 124 4.66 -6.96 2.38
C ALA A 124 4.53 -6.18 3.69
N ALA A 125 3.47 -6.48 4.46
CA ALA A 125 3.18 -5.75 5.69
C ALA A 125 2.46 -6.64 6.73
N ARG A 126 2.55 -6.21 7.98
CA ARG A 126 1.69 -6.64 9.08
C ARG A 126 1.30 -5.42 9.89
N ALA A 127 0.00 -5.18 10.04
CA ALA A 127 -0.56 -4.14 10.88
C ALA A 127 -1.37 -4.78 12.02
N GLU A 128 -1.26 -4.24 13.21
CA GLU A 128 -1.98 -4.74 14.38
C GLU A 128 -2.49 -3.58 15.25
N ASP A 129 -3.68 -3.77 15.83
CA ASP A 129 -4.20 -2.89 16.86
C ASP A 129 -4.30 -3.69 18.17
N HIS A 130 -3.42 -3.39 19.12
CA HIS A 130 -3.34 -4.12 20.39
C HIS A 130 -4.61 -3.99 21.24
N ARG A 131 -5.38 -2.91 21.07
CA ARG A 131 -6.61 -2.67 21.84
C ARG A 131 -7.73 -3.64 21.47
N SER A 132 -7.91 -3.90 20.17
CA SER A 132 -8.89 -4.86 19.66
C SER A 132 -8.31 -6.27 19.54
N GLY A 133 -6.98 -6.41 19.54
CA GLY A 133 -6.26 -7.64 19.25
C GLY A 133 -6.31 -8.02 17.76
N ARG A 134 -6.84 -7.16 16.87
CA ARG A 134 -6.95 -7.47 15.44
C ARG A 134 -5.62 -7.29 14.73
N VAL A 135 -5.31 -8.25 13.85
CA VAL A 135 -4.11 -8.27 13.03
C VAL A 135 -4.51 -8.40 11.56
N MET A 136 -3.84 -7.65 10.69
CA MET A 136 -3.93 -7.77 9.25
C MET A 136 -2.52 -7.98 8.67
N GLU A 137 -2.31 -9.08 7.96
CA GLU A 137 -1.14 -9.26 7.12
C GLU A 137 -1.48 -8.96 5.66
N VAL A 138 -0.59 -8.27 4.96
CA VAL A 138 -0.71 -8.01 3.51
C VAL A 138 0.35 -8.82 2.79
N TRP A 139 -0.09 -9.67 1.88
CA TRP A 139 0.74 -10.46 0.98
C TRP A 139 0.49 -10.01 -0.46
N THR A 140 1.53 -9.92 -1.28
CA THR A 140 1.38 -9.43 -2.65
C THR A 140 2.39 -10.00 -3.63
N THR A 141 2.03 -10.00 -4.91
CA THR A 141 2.97 -10.20 -6.04
C THR A 141 3.60 -8.88 -6.50
N GLN A 142 3.07 -7.73 -6.08
CA GLN A 142 3.57 -6.41 -6.49
C GLN A 142 5.01 -6.14 -5.99
N PRO A 143 5.77 -5.24 -6.64
CA PRO A 143 7.12 -4.89 -6.22
C PRO A 143 7.13 -3.92 -5.02
N ALA A 144 6.05 -3.17 -4.77
CA ALA A 144 6.02 -2.15 -3.73
C ALA A 144 4.68 -2.08 -2.98
N VAL A 145 4.69 -1.34 -1.87
CA VAL A 145 3.50 -0.98 -1.07
C VAL A 145 3.55 0.50 -0.70
N GLN A 146 2.48 1.25 -1.01
CA GLN A 146 2.29 2.61 -0.54
C GLN A 146 1.71 2.58 0.88
N LEU A 147 2.38 3.24 1.82
CA LEU A 147 1.79 3.58 3.11
C LEU A 147 1.28 5.03 3.05
N TYR A 148 -0.03 5.19 3.16
CA TYR A 148 -0.67 6.49 3.29
C TYR A 148 -1.51 6.53 4.57
N THR A 149 -1.22 7.48 5.47
CA THR A 149 -1.92 7.56 6.76
C THR A 149 -3.16 8.44 6.76
N GLY A 150 -3.81 8.67 5.61
CA GLY A 150 -5.05 9.46 5.59
C GLY A 150 -4.83 10.94 5.90
N ASN A 151 -3.69 11.50 5.49
CA ASN A 151 -3.19 12.82 5.87
C ASN A 151 -4.14 13.97 5.48
N HIS A 152 -4.96 13.76 4.45
CA HIS A 152 -5.89 14.72 3.87
C HIS A 152 -7.37 14.38 4.09
N LEU A 153 -7.69 13.35 4.87
CA LEU A 153 -9.07 13.02 5.21
C LEU A 153 -9.70 14.14 6.05
N ALA A 154 -10.85 14.63 5.60
CA ALA A 154 -11.44 15.88 6.08
C ALA A 154 -12.53 15.70 7.16
N GLY A 155 -12.91 14.47 7.52
CA GLY A 155 -13.95 14.21 8.52
C GLY A 155 -15.37 14.54 8.04
N ILE A 156 -15.59 14.51 6.73
CA ILE A 156 -16.86 14.89 6.08
C ILE A 156 -17.53 13.66 5.46
N PRO A 157 -18.82 13.72 5.07
CA PRO A 157 -19.52 12.56 4.50
C PRO A 157 -18.83 11.94 3.28
N SER A 158 -18.19 12.75 2.44
CA SER A 158 -17.44 12.23 1.28
C SER A 158 -16.14 11.51 1.65
N SER A 159 -15.61 11.71 2.86
CA SER A 159 -14.51 10.92 3.42
C SER A 159 -15.01 9.77 4.30
N GLY A 160 -16.31 9.41 4.22
CA GLY A 160 -16.92 8.39 5.07
C GLY A 160 -16.99 8.79 6.55
N GLY A 161 -16.82 10.08 6.86
CA GLY A 161 -16.69 10.59 8.22
C GLY A 161 -15.30 10.42 8.83
N TYR A 162 -14.34 9.81 8.12
CA TYR A 162 -12.96 9.70 8.59
C TYR A 162 -12.26 11.05 8.50
N GLY A 163 -11.69 11.49 9.63
CA GLY A 163 -10.79 12.61 9.75
C GLY A 163 -9.33 12.23 9.54
N ARG A 164 -8.45 13.21 9.69
CA ARG A 164 -7.01 13.05 9.51
C ARG A 164 -6.47 11.98 10.45
N HIS A 165 -5.79 10.99 9.87
CA HIS A 165 -5.20 9.84 10.57
C HIS A 165 -6.23 8.90 11.21
N ASP A 166 -7.51 8.96 10.84
CA ASP A 166 -8.52 7.99 11.32
C ASP A 166 -8.47 6.64 10.59
N ALA A 167 -7.68 6.54 9.52
CA ALA A 167 -7.44 5.31 8.79
C ALA A 167 -6.11 5.37 8.02
N PHE A 168 -5.61 4.22 7.59
CA PHE A 168 -4.41 4.11 6.76
C PHE A 168 -4.64 3.19 5.54
N CYS A 169 -3.87 3.39 4.48
CA CYS A 169 -3.85 2.54 3.30
C CYS A 169 -2.53 1.74 3.23
N LEU A 170 -2.61 0.56 2.63
CA LEU A 170 -1.46 -0.26 2.23
C LEU A 170 -1.68 -0.68 0.77
N GLU A 171 -1.34 0.21 -0.16
CA GLU A 171 -1.63 0.01 -1.58
C GLU A 171 -0.47 -0.75 -2.22
N THR A 172 -0.64 -2.05 -2.44
CA THR A 172 0.36 -2.86 -3.14
C THR A 172 0.33 -2.51 -4.63
N GLN A 173 1.46 -2.12 -5.20
CA GLN A 173 1.51 -1.54 -6.55
C GLN A 173 2.92 -1.57 -7.16
N HIS A 174 3.03 -1.21 -8.43
CA HIS A 174 4.30 -0.81 -9.04
C HIS A 174 4.74 0.54 -8.50
N HIS A 175 6.02 0.85 -8.68
CA HIS A 175 6.57 2.15 -8.26
C HIS A 175 5.78 3.29 -8.92
N PRO A 176 5.34 4.31 -8.15
CA PRO A 176 4.83 5.54 -8.71
C PRO A 176 5.82 6.12 -9.72
N ASP A 177 5.30 6.80 -10.74
CA ASP A 177 6.07 7.40 -11.83
C ASP A 177 7.02 6.44 -12.60
N ALA A 178 6.85 5.12 -12.47
CA ALA A 178 7.61 4.13 -13.23
C ALA A 178 7.70 4.35 -14.75
N PRO A 179 6.66 4.85 -15.47
CA PRO A 179 6.78 5.18 -16.89
C PRO A 179 7.93 6.16 -17.22
N ASN A 180 8.32 7.02 -16.28
CA ASN A 180 9.33 8.05 -16.44
C ASN A 180 10.70 7.67 -15.84
N HIS A 181 10.80 6.52 -15.18
CA HIS A 181 12.02 6.04 -14.53
C HIS A 181 12.44 4.67 -15.07
N ALA A 182 13.39 4.65 -16.01
CA ALA A 182 13.88 3.43 -16.65
C ALA A 182 14.51 2.40 -15.69
N ASN A 183 14.87 2.81 -14.47
CA ASN A 183 15.40 1.94 -13.42
C ASN A 183 14.31 1.31 -12.53
N PHE A 184 13.04 1.69 -12.68
CA PHE A 184 11.92 1.08 -11.98
C PHE A 184 11.36 -0.13 -12.74
N PRO A 185 10.71 -1.09 -12.05
CA PRO A 185 9.96 -2.15 -12.72
C PRO A 185 8.94 -1.55 -13.70
N SER A 186 8.97 -2.01 -14.95
CA SER A 186 8.13 -1.44 -16.00
C SER A 186 6.66 -1.74 -15.75
N THR A 187 5.82 -0.73 -15.96
CA THR A 187 4.35 -0.85 -15.97
C THR A 187 3.80 -1.01 -17.39
N LEU A 188 4.66 -1.09 -18.41
CA LEU A 188 4.23 -1.14 -19.80
C LEU A 188 3.62 -2.51 -20.13
N LEU A 189 2.36 -2.50 -20.53
CA LEU A 189 1.64 -3.65 -21.05
C LEU A 189 1.50 -3.53 -22.58
N ARG A 190 1.86 -4.57 -23.32
CA ARG A 190 1.75 -4.63 -24.78
C ARG A 190 0.64 -5.58 -25.22
N GLN A 191 0.21 -5.42 -26.47
CA GLN A 191 -0.72 -6.35 -27.10
C GLN A 191 -0.15 -7.78 -27.07
N GLY A 192 -0.97 -8.74 -26.65
CA GLY A 192 -0.60 -10.14 -26.49
C GLY A 192 0.03 -10.49 -25.13
N GLU A 193 0.37 -9.48 -24.32
CA GLU A 193 0.76 -9.67 -22.92
C GLU A 193 -0.46 -9.64 -22.00
N ARG A 194 -0.28 -10.17 -20.80
CA ARG A 194 -1.29 -10.16 -19.74
C ARG A 194 -0.68 -9.59 -18.47
N PHE A 195 -1.30 -8.53 -17.97
CA PHE A 195 -1.07 -8.05 -16.62
C PHE A 195 -1.78 -9.00 -15.64
N SER A 196 -1.11 -9.39 -14.56
CA SER A 196 -1.71 -10.19 -13.49
C SER A 196 -1.01 -9.87 -12.18
N GLU A 197 -1.79 -9.49 -11.18
CA GLU A 197 -1.31 -9.27 -9.82
C GLU A 197 -2.26 -9.90 -8.81
N THR A 198 -1.73 -10.19 -7.63
CA THR A 198 -2.51 -10.71 -6.52
C THR A 198 -2.09 -10.01 -5.23
N THR A 199 -3.08 -9.57 -4.47
CA THR A 199 -2.93 -9.11 -3.10
C THR A 199 -3.87 -9.88 -2.19
N VAL A 200 -3.37 -10.32 -1.04
CA VAL A 200 -4.13 -11.07 -0.03
C VAL A 200 -4.00 -10.34 1.29
N HIS A 201 -5.14 -9.93 1.85
CA HIS A 201 -5.22 -9.48 3.23
C HIS A 201 -5.65 -10.67 4.09
N ARG A 202 -4.80 -11.08 5.02
CA ARG A 202 -5.09 -12.14 5.99
C ARG A 202 -5.44 -11.51 7.33
N PHE A 203 -6.61 -11.83 7.86
CA PHE A 203 -7.05 -11.32 9.14
C PHE A 203 -6.89 -12.39 10.23
N SER A 204 -6.52 -11.95 11.42
CA SER A 204 -6.46 -12.83 12.59
C SER A 204 -6.61 -12.01 13.87
N THR A 205 -6.63 -12.69 15.01
CA THR A 205 -6.59 -12.04 16.32
C THR A 205 -5.43 -12.56 17.15
N GLU A 206 -4.74 -11.66 17.82
CA GLU A 206 -3.74 -11.96 18.84
C GLU A 206 -4.20 -11.34 20.15
N ILE A 207 -4.49 -12.19 21.13
CA ILE A 207 -4.85 -11.76 22.48
C ILE A 207 -3.55 -11.71 23.27
N THR A 208 -3.04 -10.51 23.52
CA THR A 208 -2.06 -10.32 24.59
C THR A 208 -2.79 -10.54 25.91
N LEU A 209 -2.64 -11.73 26.50
CA LEU A 209 -3.12 -11.97 27.86
C LEU A 209 -2.39 -11.00 28.82
N PRO A 210 -3.09 -10.40 29.79
CA PRO A 210 -2.49 -9.49 30.77
C PRO A 210 -1.47 -10.19 31.68
#